data_AF-A0A0S4IH57-F1
#
_entry.id   AF-A0A0S4IH57-F1
#
_cell.length_a   1.000
_cell.length_b   1.000
_cell.length_c   1.000
_cell.angle_alpha   90.00
_cell.angle_beta   90.00
_cell.angle_gamma   90.00
#
_symmetry.space_group_name_H-M   'P 1'
#
loop_
_entity.id
_entity.type
_entity.pdbx_description
1 polymer ?
#
loop_
_entity_poly.entity_id
_entity_poly.type
_entity_poly.pdbx_seq_one_letter_code
_entity_poly.pdbx_strand_id
1 'polypeptide(L)' 'HRLQTIMDSDRVLVMEHGVAVEYDAPFTLLGKAKGAGATFRGMVEALGEEQAAVMYEIAERKFYGGS' A
#
# COMPACT_ATOMS: atom_id res chain seq x y z
N HIS A 1 13.76 -0.67 5.89
CA HIS A 1 13.78 -1.97 5.16
C HIS A 1 12.50 -2.82 5.25
N ARG A 2 11.51 -2.54 6.13
CA ARG A 2 10.33 -3.43 6.28
C ARG A 2 9.10 -3.10 5.42
N LEU A 3 8.91 -1.84 5.01
CA LEU A 3 7.75 -1.44 4.21
C LEU A 3 7.99 -1.64 2.70
N GLN A 4 9.24 -1.57 2.24
CA GLN A 4 9.58 -1.86 0.85
C GLN A 4 9.21 -3.30 0.46
N THR A 5 9.40 -4.26 1.37
CA THR A 5 9.00 -5.66 1.18
C THR A 5 7.48 -5.84 1.14
N ILE A 6 6.72 -4.97 1.82
CA ILE A 6 5.25 -4.95 1.75
C ILE A 6 4.79 -4.43 0.38
N MET A 7 5.47 -3.42 -0.18
CA MET A 7 5.20 -2.94 -1.55
C MET A 7 5.56 -3.97 -2.62
N ASP A 8 6.50 -4.86 -2.32
CA ASP A 8 6.88 -6.01 -3.16
C ASP A 8 6.07 -7.28 -2.85
N SER A 9 4.96 -7.19 -2.09
CA SER A 9 4.07 -8.32 -1.83
C SER A 9 2.96 -8.40 -2.88
N ASP A 10 2.44 -9.59 -3.17
CA ASP A 10 1.37 -9.74 -4.17
C ASP A 10 0.05 -9.15 -3.66
N ARG A 11 -0.19 -9.27 -2.35
CA ARG A 11 -1.37 -8.74 -1.65
C ARG A 11 -1.01 -8.33 -0.23
N VAL A 12 -1.71 -7.33 0.26
CA VAL A 12 -1.59 -6.80 1.63
C VAL A 12 -2.93 -6.91 2.32
N LEU A 13 -2.92 -7.42 3.55
CA LEU A 13 -4.07 -7.45 4.45
C LEU A 13 -3.88 -6.38 5.52
N VAL A 14 -4.80 -5.41 5.56
CA VAL A 14 -4.87 -4.42 6.64
C VAL A 14 -5.97 -4.83 7.59
N MET A 15 -5.65 -4.87 8.89
CA MET A 15 -6.59 -5.20 9.95
C MET A 15 -6.75 -4.02 10.90
N GLU A 16 -7.97 -3.77 11.31
CA GLU A 16 -8.33 -2.77 12.32
C GLU A 16 -9.27 -3.41 13.34
N HIS A 17 -8.97 -3.28 14.63
CA HIS A 17 -9.74 -3.92 15.72
C HIS A 17 -10.00 -5.42 15.54
N GLY A 18 -9.07 -6.16 14.92
CA GLY A 18 -9.21 -7.59 14.66
C GLY A 18 -10.06 -7.95 13.43
N VAL A 19 -10.50 -6.96 12.67
CA VAL A 19 -11.29 -7.12 11.44
C VAL A 19 -10.44 -6.75 10.22
N ALA A 20 -10.52 -7.54 9.16
CA ALA A 20 -9.92 -7.20 7.88
C ALA A 20 -10.65 -6.00 7.27
N VAL A 21 -9.98 -4.86 7.15
CA VAL A 21 -10.54 -3.64 6.57
C VAL A 21 -10.14 -3.45 5.10
N GLU A 22 -8.98 -3.97 4.70
CA GLU A 22 -8.53 -3.92 3.31
C GLU A 22 -7.75 -5.18 2.93
N TYR A 23 -7.95 -5.67 1.71
CA TYR A 23 -7.22 -6.81 1.18
C TYR A 23 -7.09 -6.71 -0.34
N ASP A 24 -5.93 -6.25 -0.82
CA ASP A 24 -5.63 -6.14 -2.26
C ASP A 24 -4.12 -5.98 -2.51
N ALA A 25 -3.70 -5.86 -3.77
CA ALA A 25 -2.34 -5.50 -4.15
C ALA A 25 -1.95 -4.10 -3.60
N PRO A 26 -0.67 -3.88 -3.23
CA PRO A 26 -0.22 -2.60 -2.68
C PRO A 26 -0.59 -1.39 -3.55
N PHE A 27 -0.41 -1.51 -4.87
CA PHE A 27 -0.72 -0.44 -5.82
C PHE A 27 -2.23 -0.10 -5.83
N THR A 28 -3.09 -1.12 -5.80
CA THR A 28 -4.55 -0.93 -5.74
C THR A 28 -4.97 -0.23 -4.45
N LEU A 29 -4.40 -0.63 -3.31
CA LEU A 29 -4.70 -0.03 -2.01
C LEU A 29 -4.23 1.43 -1.91
N LEU A 30 -3.08 1.74 -2.51
CA LEU A 30 -2.55 3.10 -2.60
C LEU A 30 -3.41 4.00 -3.49
N GLY A 31 -3.94 3.47 -4.59
CA GLY A 31 -4.82 4.20 -5.51
C GLY A 31 -6.21 4.56 -4.94
N LYS A 32 -6.57 4.08 -3.75
CA LYS A 32 -7.86 4.38 -3.14
C LYS A 32 -8.01 5.87 -2.79
N ALA A 33 -9.22 6.39 -3.01
CA ALA A 33 -9.58 7.75 -2.62
C ALA A 33 -9.46 7.92 -1.09
N LYS A 34 -8.97 9.07 -0.63
CA LYS A 34 -8.87 9.37 0.80
C LYS A 34 -10.24 9.26 1.46
N GLY A 35 -10.33 8.53 2.57
CA GLY A 35 -11.59 8.29 3.29
C GLY A 35 -11.65 6.91 3.90
N ALA A 36 -12.87 6.43 4.16
CA ALA A 36 -13.11 5.09 4.70
C ALA A 36 -12.56 4.02 3.75
N GLY A 37 -11.66 3.17 4.25
CA GLY A 37 -11.02 2.10 3.48
C GLY A 37 -9.79 2.53 2.67
N ALA A 38 -9.13 3.64 3.05
CA ALA A 38 -7.79 4.05 2.60
C ALA A 38 -6.75 4.09 3.74
N THR A 39 -6.91 3.17 4.71
CA THR A 39 -6.03 2.96 5.85
C THR A 39 -4.61 2.63 5.40
N PHE A 40 -4.42 1.77 4.39
CA PHE A 40 -3.08 1.45 3.88
C PHE A 40 -2.38 2.70 3.34
N ARG A 41 -3.10 3.48 2.52
CA ARG A 41 -2.61 4.75 1.99
C ARG A 41 -2.22 5.71 3.11
N GLY A 42 -3.05 5.83 4.15
CA GLY A 42 -2.74 6.66 5.32
C GLY A 42 -1.46 6.24 6.05
N MET A 43 -1.23 4.93 6.21
CA MET A 43 0.00 4.41 6.81
C MET A 43 1.25 4.78 5.99
N VAL A 44 1.13 4.79 4.66
CA VAL A 44 2.24 5.13 3.75
C VAL A 44 2.48 6.64 3.73
N GLU A 45 1.43 7.46 3.69
CA GLU A 45 1.52 8.92 3.78
C GLU A 45 2.15 9.36 5.12
N ALA A 46 1.91 8.64 6.22
CA ALA A 46 2.49 8.92 7.54
C ALA A 46 4.03 8.76 7.60
N LEU A 47 4.65 8.11 6.61
CA LEU A 47 6.10 7.97 6.51
C LEU A 47 6.79 9.21 5.91
N GLY A 48 6.00 10.17 5.43
CA GLY A 48 6.48 11.36 4.72
C GLY A 48 6.42 11.22 3.20
N GLU A 49 6.30 12.35 2.51
CA GLU A 49 6.07 12.41 1.06
C GLU A 49 7.15 11.71 0.24
N GLU A 50 8.42 11.87 0.61
CA GLU A 50 9.55 11.26 -0.09
C GLU A 50 9.51 9.72 -0.02
N GLN A 51 9.27 9.17 1.17
CA GLN A 51 9.17 7.73 1.37
C GLN A 51 7.91 7.17 0.71
N ALA A 52 6.79 7.90 0.77
CA ALA A 52 5.56 7.53 0.09
C ALA A 52 5.79 7.45 -1.44
N ALA A 53 6.44 8.43 -2.05
CA ALA A 53 6.72 8.44 -3.47
C ALA A 53 7.54 7.22 -3.92
N VAL A 54 8.59 6.87 -3.18
CA VAL A 54 9.38 5.65 -3.44
C VAL A 54 8.54 4.38 -3.32
N MET A 55 7.63 4.32 -2.35
CA MET A 55 6.74 3.17 -2.16
C MET A 55 5.72 3.02 -3.31
N TYR A 56 5.21 4.13 -3.83
CA TYR A 56 4.35 4.14 -5.01
C TYR A 56 5.09 3.58 -6.24
N GLU A 57 6.33 4.01 -6.47
CA GLU A 57 7.13 3.55 -7.61
C GLU A 57 7.39 2.04 -7.54
N ILE A 58 7.74 1.52 -6.36
CA ILE A 58 7.95 0.07 -6.15
C ILE A 58 6.66 -0.71 -6.41
N ALA A 59 5.54 -0.26 -5.85
CA ALA A 59 4.24 -0.91 -6.00
C ALA A 59 3.75 -0.90 -7.45
N GLU A 60 3.89 0.23 -8.15
CA GLU A 60 3.52 0.40 -9.55
C GLU A 60 4.37 -0.52 -10.46
N ARG A 61 5.69 -0.50 -10.27
CA ARG A 61 6.62 -1.34 -11.04
C ARG A 61 6.27 -2.82 -10.88
N LYS A 62 5.94 -3.27 -9.67
CA LYS A 62 5.51 -4.65 -9.46
C LYS A 62 4.18 -4.95 -10.15
N PHE A 63 3.20 -4.06 -10.01
CA PHE A 63 1.84 -4.26 -10.52
C PHE A 63 1.79 -4.37 -12.05
N TYR A 64 2.56 -3.54 -12.76
CA TYR A 64 2.62 -3.55 -14.23
C TYR A 64 3.78 -4.35 -14.83
N GLY A 65 4.91 -4.46 -14.11
CA GLY A 65 6.11 -5.15 -14.59
C GLY A 65 6.10 -6.66 -14.38
N GLY A 66 5.08 -7.21 -13.72
CA GLY A 66 4.87 -8.65 -13.55
C GLY A 66 4.09 -9.33 -14.69
N SER A 67 3.79 -8.61 -15.78
CA SER A 67 3.06 -9.14 -16.96
C SER A 67 3.98 -9.63 -18.08
#